data_AF-H1VER9-F1
#
_entry.id   AF-H1VER9-F1
#
_cell.length_a   1.000
_cell.length_b   1.000
_cell.length_c   1.000
_cell.angle_alpha   90.00
_cell.angle_beta   90.00
_cell.angle_gamma   90.00
#
_symmetry.space_group_name_H-M   'P 1'
#
loop_
_entity.id
_entity.type
_entity.pdbx_description
1 polymer ?
#
loop_
_entity_poly.entity_id
_entity_poly.type
_entity_poly.pdbx_seq_one_letter_code
_entity_poly.pdbx_strand_id
1 'polypeptide(L)'
;MSRRAREGPPRSQGVYFSSQKADHFGPWSESGASAKVVESLFDSFAIVAEMFVGWLAFDTINPSIKVLAPWRLPEFYQRFQGRNDLIDYAAEKGIPVTSTKAKPYSMDDNFTHCSYEAGMLEDMWANTVSPLKAPDAPLDITIHFEKGLPVKVITPEQTSFDEPTSTSRVLFWMLEFASFVNDEIRLHLYKGSVYVLGRISEEKLNSEEDASMDSLTNFDSSETSGFITIYALRLKKASTYRTEAGIKF
;
A
#
# COMPACT_ATOMS: atom_id res chain seq x y z
N MET A 1 -29.76 -6.21 -53.01
CA MET A 1 -30.14 -7.13 -51.93
C MET A 1 -29.59 -6.61 -50.61
N SER A 2 -30.49 -6.16 -49.73
CA SER A 2 -30.24 -5.67 -48.37
C SER A 2 -30.00 -6.85 -47.41
N ARG A 3 -29.06 -6.70 -46.47
CA ARG A 3 -28.98 -7.41 -45.17
C ARG A 3 -28.01 -6.62 -44.26
N ARG A 4 -28.56 -5.68 -43.47
CA ARG A 4 -28.79 -5.78 -42.01
C ARG A 4 -27.50 -5.83 -41.17
N ALA A 5 -27.08 -4.66 -40.70
CA ALA A 5 -26.29 -4.50 -39.49
C ALA A 5 -27.07 -5.06 -38.28
N ARG A 6 -26.40 -5.77 -37.38
CA ARG A 6 -26.96 -6.19 -36.08
C ARG A 6 -26.45 -5.25 -34.99
N GLU A 7 -27.37 -4.81 -34.14
CA GLU A 7 -27.17 -3.93 -32.99
C GLU A 7 -26.86 -4.72 -31.69
N GLY A 8 -26.06 -4.12 -30.79
CA GLY A 8 -26.04 -4.29 -29.32
C GLY A 8 -25.38 -5.55 -28.73
N PRO A 9 -24.67 -5.45 -27.58
CA PRO A 9 -25.26 -5.00 -26.31
C PRO A 9 -24.69 -3.66 -25.77
N PRO A 10 -25.37 -3.02 -24.80
CA PRO A 10 -25.13 -1.62 -24.41
C PRO A 10 -23.82 -1.43 -23.66
N ARG A 11 -23.07 -0.39 -24.04
CA ARG A 11 -21.99 0.16 -23.21
C ARG A 11 -22.62 0.71 -21.93
N SER A 12 -22.14 0.22 -20.79
CA SER A 12 -22.48 0.73 -19.47
C SER A 12 -22.26 2.25 -19.43
N GLN A 13 -23.26 2.95 -18.90
CA GLN A 13 -23.27 4.39 -18.73
C GLN A 13 -22.04 4.82 -17.93
N GLY A 14 -21.10 5.49 -18.60
CA GLY A 14 -20.16 6.36 -17.92
C GLY A 14 -20.97 7.50 -17.30
N VAL A 15 -20.80 7.70 -15.99
CA VAL A 15 -21.33 8.86 -15.28
C VAL A 15 -20.60 10.09 -15.82
N TYR A 16 -21.14 10.70 -16.86
CA TYR A 16 -20.73 12.01 -17.34
C TYR A 16 -21.27 13.06 -16.37
N PHE A 17 -20.40 13.65 -15.56
CA PHE A 17 -20.72 14.92 -14.90
C PHE A 17 -20.85 15.99 -15.99
N SER A 18 -22.07 16.46 -16.22
CA SER A 18 -22.35 17.51 -17.20
C SER A 18 -21.69 18.82 -16.78
N SER A 19 -20.82 19.37 -17.63
CA SER A 19 -20.38 20.76 -17.52
C SER A 19 -21.55 21.68 -17.88
N GLN A 20 -22.24 22.21 -16.88
CA GLN A 20 -23.18 23.31 -17.09
C GLN A 20 -22.48 24.66 -16.89
N LYS A 21 -22.23 25.30 -18.04
CA LYS A 21 -22.19 26.74 -18.32
C LYS A 21 -21.36 27.63 -17.38
N ALA A 22 -20.11 27.86 -17.79
CA ALA A 22 -19.31 29.02 -17.43
C ALA A 22 -19.61 30.16 -18.41
N ASP A 23 -20.64 30.96 -18.16
CA ASP A 23 -20.81 32.26 -18.80
C ASP A 23 -21.37 33.20 -17.72
N HIS A 24 -20.66 34.29 -17.43
CA HIS A 24 -20.97 35.43 -16.53
C HIS A 24 -19.99 35.61 -15.35
N PHE A 25 -18.73 35.96 -15.66
CA PHE A 25 -17.93 36.75 -14.72
C PHE A 25 -17.14 37.84 -15.48
N GLY A 26 -17.40 39.09 -15.13
CA GLY A 26 -16.68 40.27 -15.63
C GLY A 26 -15.25 40.36 -15.08
N PRO A 27 -14.46 41.37 -15.51
CA PRO A 27 -13.03 41.44 -15.21
C PRO A 27 -12.76 41.65 -13.72
N TRP A 28 -11.83 40.86 -13.18
CA TRP A 28 -11.31 40.93 -11.83
C TRP A 28 -10.47 42.22 -11.64
N SER A 29 -10.76 43.02 -10.61
CA SER A 29 -9.92 44.15 -10.20
C SER A 29 -8.95 43.74 -9.08
N GLU A 30 -7.66 44.00 -9.26
CA GLU A 30 -6.53 43.51 -8.44
C GLU A 30 -6.33 44.15 -7.06
N SER A 31 -7.26 44.92 -6.50
CA SER A 31 -7.06 45.59 -5.20
C SER A 31 -8.00 45.04 -4.11
N GLY A 32 -7.49 44.12 -3.28
CA GLY A 32 -8.12 43.77 -1.99
C GLY A 32 -8.27 42.28 -1.64
N ALA A 33 -7.50 41.37 -2.23
CA ALA A 33 -7.71 39.93 -2.16
C ALA A 33 -6.90 39.19 -1.07
N SER A 34 -6.85 39.65 0.18
CA SER A 34 -6.20 38.87 1.26
C SER A 34 -7.18 38.13 2.19
N ALA A 35 -8.45 38.55 2.28
CA ALA A 35 -9.46 37.89 3.12
C ALA A 35 -10.47 37.04 2.32
N LYS A 36 -10.77 37.40 1.06
CA LYS A 36 -11.74 36.69 0.22
C LYS A 36 -11.20 35.42 -0.44
N VAL A 37 -9.88 35.24 -0.48
CA VAL A 37 -9.25 34.04 -1.08
C VAL A 37 -9.54 32.79 -0.25
N VAL A 38 -9.67 32.92 1.07
CA VAL A 38 -9.91 31.77 1.96
C VAL A 38 -11.38 31.30 1.91
N GLU A 39 -12.33 32.21 1.68
CA GLU A 39 -13.75 31.86 1.53
C GLU A 39 -14.07 31.28 0.13
N SER A 40 -13.43 31.76 -0.95
CA SER A 40 -13.67 31.19 -2.29
C SER A 40 -12.98 29.84 -2.52
N LEU A 41 -12.11 29.40 -1.61
CA LEU A 41 -11.38 28.13 -1.72
C LEU A 41 -12.25 26.90 -1.48
N PHE A 42 -13.41 27.07 -0.82
CA PHE A 42 -14.37 25.99 -0.62
C PHE A 42 -15.31 25.78 -1.83
N ASP A 43 -15.42 26.75 -2.74
CA ASP A 43 -16.36 26.72 -3.87
C ASP A 43 -15.72 26.32 -5.22
N SER A 44 -14.42 26.04 -5.27
CA SER A 44 -13.73 25.71 -6.53
C SER A 44 -12.71 24.60 -6.35
N PHE A 45 -13.13 23.34 -6.57
CA PHE A 45 -12.30 22.16 -6.88
C PHE A 45 -10.86 22.14 -6.29
N ALA A 46 -10.70 22.53 -5.03
CA ALA A 46 -9.42 22.50 -4.34
C ALA A 46 -9.35 21.18 -3.59
N ILE A 47 -8.62 20.21 -4.14
CA ILE A 47 -8.32 18.97 -3.44
C ILE A 47 -7.26 19.29 -2.39
N VAL A 48 -7.64 19.23 -1.12
CA VAL A 48 -6.69 19.25 0.00
C VAL A 48 -5.90 17.95 -0.05
N ALA A 49 -4.71 18.02 -0.63
CA ALA A 49 -3.80 16.88 -0.75
C ALA A 49 -2.83 16.86 0.43
N GLU A 50 -2.63 15.68 1.03
CA GLU A 50 -1.53 15.47 1.97
C GLU A 50 -0.18 15.77 1.33
N MET A 51 0.72 16.30 2.15
CA MET A 51 1.88 17.06 1.73
C MET A 51 2.88 16.18 0.94
N PHE A 52 3.32 16.72 -0.21
CA PHE A 52 4.29 16.19 -1.17
C PHE A 52 3.82 15.08 -2.13
N VAL A 53 3.27 13.96 -1.65
CA VAL A 53 2.96 12.81 -2.54
C VAL A 53 1.80 13.12 -3.47
N GLY A 54 0.73 13.72 -2.95
CA GLY A 54 -0.40 14.15 -3.77
C GLY A 54 0.00 15.22 -4.79
N TRP A 55 0.87 16.15 -4.41
CA TRP A 55 1.38 17.18 -5.32
C TRP A 55 2.13 16.59 -6.51
N LEU A 56 3.04 15.62 -6.27
CA LEU A 56 3.77 14.94 -7.33
C LEU A 56 2.83 14.19 -8.29
N ALA A 57 1.80 13.53 -7.75
CA ALA A 57 0.80 12.83 -8.55
C ALA A 57 0.03 13.79 -9.47
N PHE A 58 -0.45 14.92 -8.93
CA PHE A 58 -1.18 15.92 -9.73
C PHE A 58 -0.29 16.57 -10.78
N ASP A 59 0.94 16.95 -10.43
CA ASP A 59 1.90 17.55 -11.37
C ASP A 59 2.22 16.59 -12.53
N THR A 60 2.35 15.30 -12.23
CA THR A 60 2.63 14.27 -13.25
C THR A 60 1.42 13.99 -14.15
N ILE A 61 0.20 13.94 -13.58
CA ILE A 61 -1.03 13.59 -14.33
C ILE A 61 -1.53 14.79 -15.14
N ASN A 62 -1.54 15.98 -14.54
CA ASN A 62 -1.96 17.21 -15.19
C ASN A 62 -1.30 18.43 -14.53
N PRO A 63 -0.18 18.93 -15.08
CA PRO A 63 0.56 20.06 -14.51
C PRO A 63 -0.19 21.39 -14.59
N SER A 64 -1.32 21.46 -15.32
CA SER A 64 -2.17 22.66 -15.36
C SER A 64 -3.02 22.82 -14.08
N ILE A 65 -3.13 21.78 -13.25
CA ILE A 65 -3.87 21.86 -11.99
C ILE A 65 -3.07 22.72 -11.01
N LYS A 66 -3.70 23.80 -10.52
CA LYS A 66 -3.14 24.60 -9.44
C LYS A 66 -3.35 23.88 -8.11
N VAL A 67 -2.27 23.47 -7.46
CA VAL A 67 -2.33 22.85 -6.13
C VAL A 67 -2.20 23.92 -5.06
N LEU A 68 -3.15 23.94 -4.13
CA LEU A 68 -3.11 24.81 -2.96
C LEU A 68 -2.93 23.95 -1.72
N ALA A 69 -1.80 24.16 -1.03
CA ALA A 69 -1.44 23.45 0.18
C ALA A 69 -1.35 24.47 1.34
N PRO A 70 -2.43 24.69 2.11
CA PRO A 70 -2.52 25.77 3.10
C PRO A 70 -1.35 25.79 4.09
N TRP A 71 -0.91 24.62 4.58
CA TRP A 71 0.24 24.52 5.48
C TRP A 71 1.59 24.94 4.89
N ARG A 72 1.69 25.25 3.59
CA ARG A 72 2.87 25.83 2.93
C ARG A 72 2.74 27.34 2.68
N LEU A 73 1.57 27.93 2.93
CA LEU A 73 1.31 29.35 2.72
C LEU A 73 1.64 30.15 4.00
N PRO A 74 2.56 31.14 3.94
CA PRO A 74 2.93 31.95 5.10
C PRO A 74 1.75 32.53 5.86
N GLU A 75 0.78 33.08 5.15
CA GLU A 75 -0.43 33.66 5.72
C GLU A 75 -1.28 32.66 6.53
N PHE A 76 -1.19 31.36 6.21
CA PHE A 76 -1.95 30.32 6.89
C PHE A 76 -1.19 29.78 8.11
N TYR A 77 0.04 29.30 7.94
CA TYR A 77 0.78 28.70 9.06
C TYR A 77 1.29 29.75 10.08
N GLN A 78 1.37 31.03 9.71
CA GLN A 78 1.61 32.10 10.69
C GLN A 78 0.36 32.42 11.51
N ARG A 79 -0.83 32.30 10.90
CA ARG A 79 -2.11 32.53 11.56
C ARG A 79 -2.53 31.38 12.47
N PHE A 80 -2.31 30.14 12.04
CA PHE A 80 -2.67 28.93 12.77
C PHE A 80 -1.39 28.20 13.19
N GLN A 81 -1.02 28.31 14.47
CA GLN A 81 0.18 27.68 15.04
C GLN A 81 -0.05 26.21 15.41
N GLY A 82 -1.25 25.67 15.16
CA GLY A 82 -1.53 24.26 15.30
C GLY A 82 -3.01 23.94 15.37
N ARG A 83 -3.29 22.71 15.82
CA ARG A 83 -4.65 22.13 15.85
C ARG A 83 -5.64 22.93 16.71
N ASN A 84 -5.19 23.48 17.84
CA ASN A 84 -6.07 24.21 18.76
C ASN A 84 -6.66 25.46 18.09
N ASP A 85 -5.83 26.23 17.38
CA ASP A 85 -6.26 27.43 16.67
C ASP A 85 -7.28 27.10 15.57
N LEU A 86 -7.13 25.94 14.91
CA LEU A 86 -8.08 25.46 13.90
C LEU A 86 -9.42 25.02 14.51
N ILE A 87 -9.40 24.38 15.69
CA ILE A 87 -10.62 24.01 16.41
C ILE A 87 -11.37 25.28 16.85
N ASP A 88 -10.65 26.26 17.37
CA ASP A 88 -11.24 27.52 17.84
C ASP A 88 -11.81 28.32 16.64
N TYR A 89 -11.11 28.34 15.50
CA TYR A 89 -11.62 28.91 14.25
C TYR A 89 -12.87 28.18 13.72
N ALA A 90 -12.88 26.86 13.75
CA ALA A 90 -14.04 26.07 13.36
C ALA A 90 -15.26 26.39 14.24
N ALA A 91 -15.06 26.50 15.56
CA ALA A 91 -16.11 26.90 16.49
C ALA A 91 -16.63 28.32 16.21
N GLU A 92 -15.72 29.29 15.99
CA GLU A 92 -16.08 30.68 15.65
C GLU A 92 -16.92 30.75 14.37
N LYS A 93 -16.60 29.94 13.36
CA LYS A 93 -17.30 29.88 12.08
C LYS A 93 -18.49 28.92 12.04
N GLY A 94 -18.78 28.23 13.14
CA GLY A 94 -19.85 27.24 13.20
C GLY A 94 -19.62 26.01 12.31
N ILE A 95 -18.36 25.67 12.03
CA ILE A 95 -17.98 24.50 11.23
C ILE A 95 -17.97 23.27 12.15
N PRO A 96 -18.81 22.26 11.90
CA PRO A 96 -18.83 21.06 12.72
C PRO A 96 -17.56 20.24 12.50
N VAL A 97 -16.83 19.93 13.57
CA VAL A 97 -15.65 19.07 13.54
C VAL A 97 -15.75 17.98 14.60
N THR A 98 -15.34 16.75 14.23
CA THR A 98 -15.30 15.60 15.15
C THR A 98 -14.03 15.58 16.02
N SER A 99 -13.04 16.40 15.66
CA SER A 99 -11.77 16.52 16.37
C SER A 99 -11.93 17.23 17.71
N THR A 100 -11.61 16.54 18.78
CA THR A 100 -11.58 17.10 20.15
C THR A 100 -10.14 17.33 20.62
N LYS A 101 -9.92 18.30 21.50
CA LYS A 101 -8.61 18.56 22.15
C LYS A 101 -8.08 17.36 22.97
N ALA A 102 -8.93 16.36 23.25
CA ALA A 102 -8.63 15.21 24.11
C ALA A 102 -7.86 14.06 23.44
N LYS A 103 -7.85 13.95 22.10
CA LYS A 103 -7.08 12.91 21.39
C LYS A 103 -5.79 13.53 20.86
N PRO A 104 -4.62 13.32 21.51
CA PRO A 104 -3.39 14.03 21.17
C PRO A 104 -2.71 13.49 19.90
N TYR A 105 -3.25 12.43 19.29
CA TYR A 105 -2.69 11.78 18.10
C TYR A 105 -3.53 12.07 16.84
N SER A 106 -2.86 11.99 15.69
CA SER A 106 -3.46 11.91 14.36
C SER A 106 -3.73 10.45 14.01
N MET A 107 -4.73 10.20 13.18
CA MET A 107 -5.11 8.87 12.71
C MET A 107 -5.48 8.97 11.24
N ASP A 108 -4.86 8.13 10.41
CA ASP A 108 -5.25 7.94 9.01
C ASP A 108 -5.63 6.47 8.81
N ASP A 109 -6.89 6.23 8.50
CA ASP A 109 -7.49 4.90 8.37
C ASP A 109 -8.03 4.70 6.96
N ASN A 110 -7.60 3.61 6.35
CA ASN A 110 -8.04 3.18 5.03
C ASN A 110 -8.18 1.65 5.01
N PHE A 111 -8.67 1.10 3.89
CA PHE A 111 -8.92 -0.33 3.76
C PHE A 111 -7.72 -1.22 4.10
N THR A 112 -6.50 -0.73 3.88
CA THR A 112 -5.26 -1.53 4.05
C THR A 112 -4.69 -1.46 5.46
N HIS A 113 -4.79 -0.31 6.12
CA HIS A 113 -4.22 -0.10 7.45
C HIS A 113 -4.80 1.16 8.11
N CYS A 114 -4.60 1.23 9.42
CA CYS A 114 -4.74 2.45 10.21
C CYS A 114 -3.38 2.85 10.74
N SER A 115 -2.94 4.08 10.44
CA SER A 115 -1.75 4.68 11.03
C SER A 115 -2.14 5.64 12.15
N TYR A 116 -1.20 5.84 13.08
CA TYR A 116 -1.36 6.75 14.19
C TYR A 116 -0.04 7.47 14.44
N GLU A 117 -0.10 8.78 14.61
CA GLU A 117 1.09 9.60 14.70
C GLU A 117 0.91 10.75 15.70
N ALA A 118 2.03 11.22 16.25
CA ALA A 118 2.12 12.33 17.20
C ALA A 118 1.38 12.11 18.54
N GLY A 119 1.75 12.90 19.55
CA GLY A 119 1.14 12.85 20.87
C GLY A 119 1.40 11.56 21.64
N MET A 120 0.54 11.27 22.61
CA MET A 120 0.59 10.04 23.40
C MET A 120 -0.17 8.92 22.69
N LEU A 121 0.51 7.80 22.47
CA LEU A 121 0.03 6.67 21.67
C LEU A 121 -0.41 5.53 22.59
N GLU A 122 -1.58 5.68 23.21
CA GLU A 122 -2.19 4.67 24.07
C GLU A 122 -3.44 4.08 23.40
N ASP A 123 -3.62 2.76 23.53
CA ASP A 123 -4.80 2.00 23.05
C ASP A 123 -5.07 2.08 21.52
N MET A 124 -4.10 1.62 20.73
CA MET A 124 -4.07 1.75 19.26
C MET A 124 -4.74 0.59 18.49
N TRP A 125 -5.75 -0.03 19.10
CA TRP A 125 -6.35 -1.30 18.64
C TRP A 125 -7.64 -1.10 17.83
N ALA A 126 -7.69 -0.18 16.86
CA ALA A 126 -8.93 0.04 16.08
C ALA A 126 -9.30 -1.13 15.18
N ASN A 127 -8.33 -1.63 14.40
CA ASN A 127 -8.58 -2.66 13.38
C ASN A 127 -8.16 -4.07 13.84
N THR A 128 -7.57 -4.19 15.03
CA THR A 128 -7.11 -5.47 15.59
C THR A 128 -7.38 -5.52 17.08
N VAL A 129 -7.44 -6.71 17.66
CA VAL A 129 -7.50 -6.87 19.12
C VAL A 129 -6.10 -7.03 19.70
N SER A 130 -5.90 -6.56 20.93
CA SER A 130 -4.66 -6.85 21.67
C SER A 130 -4.38 -8.35 21.68
N PRO A 131 -3.13 -8.81 21.44
CA PRO A 131 -2.76 -10.22 21.53
C PRO A 131 -3.14 -10.89 22.86
N LEU A 132 -3.17 -10.12 23.95
CA LEU A 132 -3.59 -10.60 25.27
C LEU A 132 -5.09 -10.91 25.35
N LYS A 133 -5.91 -10.30 24.50
CA LYS A 133 -7.36 -10.50 24.39
C LYS A 133 -7.78 -11.30 23.16
N ALA A 134 -6.84 -11.68 22.31
CA ALA A 134 -7.12 -12.50 21.13
C ALA A 134 -7.61 -13.90 21.54
N PRO A 135 -8.42 -14.59 20.71
CA PRO A 135 -8.90 -15.94 21.00
C PRO A 135 -7.79 -16.94 21.33
N ASP A 136 -8.10 -17.91 22.19
CA ASP A 136 -7.19 -19.01 22.53
C ASP A 136 -7.22 -20.15 21.49
N ALA A 137 -8.27 -20.21 20.69
CA ALA A 137 -8.33 -21.08 19.52
C ALA A 137 -7.64 -20.38 18.34
N PRO A 138 -6.67 -21.04 17.67
CA PRO A 138 -6.08 -20.50 16.46
C PRO A 138 -7.05 -20.59 15.28
N LEU A 139 -6.80 -19.76 14.26
CA LEU A 139 -7.54 -19.78 13.02
C LEU A 139 -6.62 -20.21 11.88
N ASP A 140 -6.88 -21.41 11.34
CA ASP A 140 -6.21 -21.90 10.14
C ASP A 140 -6.89 -21.35 8.90
N ILE A 141 -6.13 -20.77 7.99
CA ILE A 141 -6.62 -20.29 6.70
C ILE A 141 -5.74 -20.80 5.56
N THR A 142 -6.31 -20.84 4.37
CA THR A 142 -5.59 -21.14 3.14
C THR A 142 -5.78 -20.00 2.16
N ILE A 143 -4.69 -19.49 1.59
CA ILE A 143 -4.71 -18.47 0.55
C ILE A 143 -4.22 -19.08 -0.75
N HIS A 144 -4.98 -18.91 -1.83
CA HIS A 144 -4.57 -19.29 -3.17
C HIS A 144 -4.12 -18.06 -3.96
N PHE A 145 -3.01 -18.22 -4.67
CA PHE A 145 -2.43 -17.23 -5.54
C PHE A 145 -2.53 -17.68 -7.00
N GLU A 146 -2.84 -16.74 -7.89
CA GLU A 146 -2.70 -16.90 -9.34
C GLU A 146 -1.89 -15.72 -9.86
N LYS A 147 -0.78 -15.99 -10.56
CA LYS A 147 0.14 -14.95 -11.07
C LYS A 147 0.55 -13.94 -9.98
N GLY A 148 0.75 -14.46 -8.77
CA GLY A 148 1.16 -13.72 -7.58
C GLY A 148 0.09 -12.80 -6.99
N LEU A 149 -1.14 -12.86 -7.47
CA LEU A 149 -2.28 -12.17 -6.87
C LEU A 149 -3.08 -13.15 -6.01
N PRO A 150 -3.49 -12.79 -4.78
CA PRO A 150 -4.40 -13.61 -4.01
C PRO A 150 -5.77 -13.60 -4.72
N VAL A 151 -6.29 -14.79 -5.02
CA VAL A 151 -7.57 -14.96 -5.75
C VAL A 151 -8.65 -15.64 -4.92
N LYS A 152 -8.26 -16.27 -3.80
CA LYS A 152 -9.19 -17.02 -2.95
C LYS A 152 -8.62 -17.18 -1.55
N VAL A 153 -9.49 -17.04 -0.55
CA VAL A 153 -9.19 -17.37 0.85
C VAL A 153 -10.21 -18.40 1.34
N ILE A 154 -9.71 -19.45 1.99
CA ILE A 154 -10.53 -20.47 2.65
C ILE A 154 -10.29 -20.36 4.15
N THR A 155 -11.37 -20.26 4.91
CA THR A 155 -11.40 -20.37 6.37
C THR A 155 -12.21 -21.61 6.76
N PRO A 156 -12.18 -22.06 8.03
CA PRO A 156 -12.95 -23.22 8.47
C PRO A 156 -14.47 -23.03 8.32
N GLU A 157 -14.92 -21.79 8.28
CA GLU A 157 -16.34 -21.40 8.27
C GLU A 157 -16.83 -21.01 6.88
N GLN A 158 -15.96 -20.51 6.00
CA GLN A 158 -16.34 -19.97 4.70
C GLN A 158 -15.21 -20.00 3.67
N THR A 159 -15.57 -19.99 2.39
CA THR A 159 -14.67 -19.61 1.29
C THR A 159 -15.04 -18.22 0.78
N SER A 160 -14.10 -17.28 0.74
CA SER A 160 -14.28 -15.96 0.12
C SER A 160 -13.45 -15.83 -1.16
N PHE A 161 -14.02 -15.13 -2.14
CA PHE A 161 -13.37 -14.73 -3.37
C PHE A 161 -13.40 -13.20 -3.42
N ASP A 162 -12.23 -12.58 -3.41
CA ASP A 162 -12.11 -11.17 -3.76
C ASP A 162 -11.40 -11.09 -5.12
N GLU A 163 -11.99 -10.37 -6.07
CA GLU A 163 -11.33 -10.09 -7.35
C GLU A 163 -10.10 -9.18 -7.11
N PRO A 164 -8.94 -9.48 -7.71
CA PRO A 164 -7.79 -8.59 -7.58
C PRO A 164 -8.01 -7.30 -8.39
N THR A 165 -8.05 -6.16 -7.69
CA THR A 165 -8.13 -4.83 -8.30
C THR A 165 -6.83 -4.44 -9.01
N SER A 166 -6.97 -4.08 -10.29
CA SER A 166 -6.00 -3.46 -11.22
C SER A 166 -4.91 -2.60 -10.57
N THR A 167 -3.64 -2.82 -10.92
CA THR A 167 -2.51 -2.01 -10.45
C THR A 167 -1.57 -1.57 -11.59
N SER A 168 -0.93 -0.42 -11.40
CA SER A 168 -0.26 0.45 -12.39
C SER A 168 1.19 0.05 -12.77
N ARG A 169 1.73 0.69 -13.83
CA ARG A 169 2.93 0.30 -14.63
C ARG A 169 4.28 0.11 -13.91
N VAL A 170 4.47 0.59 -12.67
CA VAL A 170 5.69 0.25 -11.88
C VAL A 170 5.62 -1.22 -11.41
N LEU A 171 4.40 -1.78 -11.36
CA LEU A 171 4.15 -3.18 -11.07
C LEU A 171 4.53 -4.12 -12.22
N PHE A 172 4.84 -3.65 -13.44
CA PHE A 172 5.03 -4.53 -14.60
C PHE A 172 6.16 -5.55 -14.42
N TRP A 173 7.32 -5.13 -13.90
CA TRP A 173 8.45 -6.03 -13.62
C TRP A 173 8.19 -6.94 -12.42
N MET A 174 7.50 -6.46 -11.39
CA MET A 174 7.09 -7.29 -10.26
C MET A 174 6.06 -8.34 -10.67
N LEU A 175 5.12 -7.97 -11.55
CA LEU A 175 4.11 -8.86 -12.12
C LEU A 175 4.73 -9.92 -13.04
N GLU A 176 5.81 -9.60 -13.76
CA GLU A 176 6.51 -10.61 -14.58
C GLU A 176 7.11 -11.73 -13.73
N PHE A 177 7.86 -11.40 -12.67
CA PHE A 177 8.38 -12.42 -11.74
C PHE A 177 7.25 -13.11 -10.96
N ALA A 178 6.23 -12.35 -10.57
CA ALA A 178 5.07 -12.89 -9.87
C ALA A 178 4.17 -13.76 -10.76
N SER A 179 4.30 -13.70 -12.09
CA SER A 179 3.45 -14.45 -13.02
C SER A 179 3.59 -15.97 -12.89
N PHE A 180 4.72 -16.44 -12.37
CA PHE A 180 4.99 -17.84 -12.06
C PHE A 180 4.55 -18.24 -10.64
N VAL A 181 3.89 -17.36 -9.87
CA VAL A 181 3.47 -17.67 -8.50
C VAL A 181 2.02 -18.16 -8.52
N ASN A 182 1.86 -19.48 -8.53
CA ASN A 182 0.58 -20.18 -8.56
C ASN A 182 0.53 -21.18 -7.41
N ASP A 183 0.27 -20.67 -6.21
CA ASP A 183 0.53 -21.37 -4.96
C ASP A 183 -0.70 -21.42 -4.06
N GLU A 184 -0.81 -22.50 -3.30
CA GLU A 184 -1.65 -22.61 -2.12
C GLU A 184 -0.76 -22.49 -0.87
N ILE A 185 -1.04 -21.51 -0.03
CA ILE A 185 -0.31 -21.28 1.22
C ILE A 185 -1.25 -21.49 2.40
N ARG A 186 -0.90 -22.43 3.28
CA ARG A 186 -1.63 -22.70 4.52
C ARG A 186 -0.99 -21.92 5.66
N LEU A 187 -1.80 -21.15 6.35
CA LEU A 187 -1.39 -20.24 7.43
C LEU A 187 -2.15 -20.57 8.71
N HIS A 188 -1.48 -20.32 9.83
CA HIS A 188 -2.02 -20.43 11.18
C HIS A 188 -1.97 -19.05 11.83
N LEU A 189 -3.14 -18.48 12.14
CA LEU A 189 -3.26 -17.18 12.78
C LEU A 189 -3.48 -17.39 14.28
N TYR A 190 -2.55 -16.93 15.10
CA TYR A 190 -2.62 -17.12 16.55
C TYR A 190 -1.97 -15.98 17.31
N LYS A 191 -2.72 -15.39 18.26
CA LYS A 191 -2.25 -14.35 19.19
C LYS A 191 -1.45 -13.22 18.52
N GLY A 192 -1.97 -12.69 17.40
CA GLY A 192 -1.34 -11.60 16.64
C GLY A 192 -0.15 -12.02 15.78
N SER A 193 0.10 -13.32 15.64
CA SER A 193 1.14 -13.89 14.79
C SER A 193 0.55 -14.69 13.63
N VAL A 194 1.31 -14.75 12.54
CA VAL A 194 1.01 -15.56 11.35
C VAL A 194 2.13 -16.59 11.20
N TYR A 195 1.77 -17.87 11.15
CA TYR A 195 2.73 -18.95 10.93
C TYR A 195 2.42 -19.67 9.63
N VAL A 196 3.45 -19.99 8.84
CA VAL A 196 3.29 -20.79 7.62
C VAL A 196 3.32 -22.26 8.00
N LEU A 197 2.21 -22.97 7.75
CA LEU A 197 2.12 -24.42 8.02
C LEU A 197 2.60 -25.26 6.84
N GLY A 198 2.43 -24.74 5.62
CA GLY A 198 2.84 -25.45 4.42
C GLY A 198 2.49 -24.69 3.16
N ARG A 199 3.07 -25.15 2.06
CA ARG A 199 2.89 -24.59 0.73
C ARG A 199 2.71 -25.73 -0.26
N ILE A 200 1.84 -25.54 -1.24
CA ILE A 200 1.68 -26.42 -2.40
C ILE A 200 1.80 -25.51 -3.62
N SER A 201 2.58 -25.93 -4.60
CA SER A 201 2.78 -25.19 -5.83
C SER A 201 2.81 -26.16 -6.99
N GLU A 202 2.25 -25.77 -8.13
CA GLU A 202 2.42 -26.50 -9.38
C GLU A 202 3.81 -26.25 -10.01
N GLU A 203 4.54 -25.24 -9.50
CA GLU A 203 5.86 -24.88 -9.97
C GLU A 203 6.91 -25.88 -9.48
N LYS A 204 7.71 -26.40 -10.41
CA LYS A 204 8.63 -27.52 -10.17
C LYS A 204 10.00 -27.12 -9.62
N LEU A 205 10.11 -25.95 -8.98
CA LEU A 205 11.40 -25.48 -8.42
C LEU A 205 11.79 -26.24 -7.15
N ASN A 206 10.82 -26.84 -6.45
CA ASN A 206 11.09 -27.76 -5.35
C ASN A 206 10.81 -29.19 -5.81
N SER A 207 11.87 -30.01 -5.88
CA SER A 207 11.80 -31.41 -6.28
C SER A 207 12.07 -32.29 -5.06
N GLU A 208 11.08 -33.09 -4.66
CA GLU A 208 11.25 -34.06 -3.57
C GLU A 208 12.32 -35.09 -3.90
N GLU A 209 12.43 -35.50 -5.17
CA GLU A 209 13.45 -36.45 -5.64
C GLU A 209 14.86 -35.87 -5.50
N ASP A 210 15.07 -34.61 -5.90
CA ASP A 210 16.40 -33.98 -5.88
C ASP A 210 16.85 -33.63 -4.45
N ALA A 211 15.90 -33.40 -3.55
CA ALA A 211 16.15 -33.13 -2.14
C ALA A 211 16.20 -34.41 -1.28
N SER A 212 15.81 -35.56 -1.85
CA SER A 212 15.73 -36.82 -1.12
C SER A 212 17.12 -37.35 -0.76
N MET A 213 17.22 -37.88 0.45
CA MET A 213 18.39 -38.66 0.88
C MET A 213 18.20 -40.16 0.63
N ASP A 214 17.01 -40.58 0.20
CA ASP A 214 16.67 -41.98 -0.07
C ASP A 214 17.11 -42.42 -1.48
N SER A 215 17.34 -41.47 -2.41
CA SER A 215 17.82 -41.71 -3.77
C SER A 215 18.86 -40.69 -4.21
N LEU A 216 19.90 -41.14 -4.92
CA LEU A 216 20.94 -40.29 -5.54
C LEU A 216 20.79 -40.21 -7.07
N THR A 217 19.58 -40.39 -7.59
CA THR A 217 19.33 -40.48 -9.04
C THR A 217 19.67 -39.20 -9.78
N ASN A 218 19.37 -38.04 -9.18
CA ASN A 218 19.53 -36.73 -9.80
C ASN A 218 20.65 -35.88 -9.17
N PHE A 219 21.39 -36.43 -8.20
CA PHE A 219 22.47 -35.72 -7.50
C PHE A 219 23.74 -36.57 -7.42
N ASP A 220 24.79 -36.16 -8.15
CA ASP A 220 26.11 -36.77 -8.00
C ASP A 220 26.92 -36.06 -6.91
N SER A 221 27.01 -36.72 -5.75
CA SER A 221 27.81 -36.25 -4.62
C SER A 221 29.29 -36.02 -4.96
N SER A 222 29.84 -36.66 -6.00
CA SER A 222 31.24 -36.51 -6.39
C SER A 222 31.57 -35.09 -6.87
N GLU A 223 30.61 -34.40 -7.49
CA GLU A 223 30.77 -33.04 -8.03
C GLU A 223 30.90 -31.97 -6.93
N THR A 224 30.45 -32.28 -5.71
CA THR A 224 30.50 -31.34 -4.57
C THR A 224 31.92 -30.94 -4.18
N SER A 225 32.91 -31.84 -4.35
CA SER A 225 34.30 -31.61 -3.96
C SER A 225 34.94 -30.46 -4.74
N GLY A 226 34.66 -30.40 -6.05
CA GLY A 226 35.13 -29.32 -6.92
C GLY A 226 34.48 -27.98 -6.56
N PHE A 227 33.16 -27.99 -6.37
CA PHE A 227 32.38 -26.81 -5.97
C PHE A 227 32.89 -26.21 -4.66
N ILE A 228 33.04 -27.03 -3.61
CA ILE A 228 33.56 -26.59 -2.30
C ILE A 228 34.96 -26.01 -2.44
N THR A 229 35.83 -26.68 -3.21
CA THR A 229 37.22 -26.23 -3.41
C THR A 229 37.27 -24.83 -4.03
N ILE A 230 36.52 -24.61 -5.11
CA ILE A 230 36.47 -23.32 -5.82
C ILE A 230 35.87 -22.23 -4.91
N TYR A 231 34.74 -22.48 -4.26
CA TYR A 231 34.10 -21.50 -3.37
C TYR A 231 34.96 -21.13 -2.15
N ALA A 232 35.72 -22.10 -1.64
CA ALA A 232 36.60 -21.89 -0.49
C ALA A 232 37.85 -21.06 -0.83
N LEU A 233 38.27 -20.95 -2.11
CA LEU A 233 39.50 -20.24 -2.49
C LEU A 233 39.55 -18.80 -1.96
N ARG A 234 38.46 -18.04 -2.12
CA ARG A 234 38.39 -16.66 -1.64
C ARG A 234 38.47 -16.57 -0.11
N LEU A 235 37.85 -17.51 0.59
CA LEU A 235 37.82 -17.55 2.05
C LEU A 235 39.19 -17.93 2.62
N LYS A 236 39.84 -18.93 2.01
CA LYS A 236 41.22 -19.33 2.36
C LYS A 236 42.18 -18.16 2.18
N LYS A 237 42.13 -17.47 1.04
CA LYS A 237 42.98 -16.29 0.79
C LYS A 237 42.75 -15.16 1.78
N ALA A 238 41.48 -14.87 2.11
CA ALA A 238 41.15 -13.88 3.12
C ALA A 238 41.64 -14.26 4.53
N SER A 239 41.53 -15.54 4.89
CA SER A 239 42.04 -16.07 6.17
C SER A 239 43.56 -15.96 6.26
N THR A 240 44.29 -16.32 5.20
CA THR A 240 45.75 -16.16 5.13
C THR A 240 46.14 -14.70 5.33
N TYR A 241 45.52 -13.77 4.59
CA TYR A 241 45.79 -12.33 4.75
C TYR A 241 45.54 -11.83 6.18
N ARG A 242 44.42 -12.22 6.81
CA ARG A 242 44.10 -11.82 8.19
C ARG A 242 45.12 -12.39 9.19
N THR A 243 45.54 -13.63 8.98
CA THR A 243 46.55 -14.29 9.81
C THR A 243 47.90 -13.59 9.68
N GLU A 244 48.32 -13.27 8.46
CA GLU A 244 49.53 -12.49 8.17
C GLU A 244 49.47 -11.08 8.76
N ALA A 245 48.29 -10.46 8.78
CA ALA A 245 48.04 -9.15 9.39
C ALA A 245 47.89 -9.20 10.93
N GLY A 246 48.00 -10.37 11.56
CA GLY A 246 47.84 -10.53 13.01
C GLY A 246 46.41 -10.36 13.53
N ILE A 247 45.42 -10.38 12.65
CA ILE A 247 44.00 -10.23 12.98
C ILE A 247 43.44 -11.60 13.37
N LYS A 248 43.17 -11.80 14.66
CA LYS A 248 42.52 -13.02 15.17
C LYS A 248 41.01 -12.97 14.93
N PHE A 249 40.43 -14.14 14.64
CA PHE A 249 38.99 -14.35 14.56
C PHE A 249 38.35 -14.39 15.95
#